data_AF-A0A7D9J9C9-F1
#
_entry.id   AF-A0A7D9J9C9-F1
#
_cell.length_a   1.000
_cell.length_b   1.000
_cell.length_c   1.000
_cell.angle_alpha   90.00
_cell.angle_beta   90.00
_cell.angle_gamma   90.00
#
_symmetry.space_group_name_H-M   'P 1'
#
loop_
_entity.id
_entity.type
_entity.pdbx_description
1 polymer ?
#
loop_
_entity_poly.entity_id
_entity_poly.type
_entity_poly.pdbx_seq_one_letter_code
_entity_poly.pdbx_strand_id
1 'polypeptide(L)'
;MDYGTAGPESHLTGLRERHKIVRGSKVEYPKVGDVVIVKEENKNRNTWKLGKIVRLITGRDGVVRGVELQTGNGRLERPLQLIYPLELHCDQEAVERETPPLNTQAKEFRPKRKAAENAAAKINKVLAEEEETMID
;
A
#
# COMPACT_ATOMS: atom_id res chain seq x y z
N MET A 1 -7.72 32.45 34.54
CA MET A 1 -8.23 32.81 33.21
C MET A 1 -7.33 32.13 32.21
N ASP A 2 -7.88 31.07 31.65
CA ASP A 2 -7.33 30.22 30.61
C ASP A 2 -7.32 31.04 29.31
N TYR A 3 -6.50 30.80 28.28
CA TYR A 3 -6.48 29.63 27.43
C TYR A 3 -5.13 29.55 26.69
N GLY A 4 -4.45 28.41 26.79
CA GLY A 4 -3.24 28.09 26.02
C GLY A 4 -3.36 26.73 25.34
N THR A 5 -4.56 26.36 24.88
CA THR A 5 -4.76 25.14 24.10
C THR A 5 -4.19 25.35 22.71
N ALA A 6 -2.93 24.99 22.51
CA ALA A 6 -2.36 24.79 21.19
C ALA A 6 -3.25 23.78 20.45
N GLY A 7 -4.02 24.28 19.48
CA GLY A 7 -4.93 23.47 18.70
C GLY A 7 -4.21 22.37 17.91
N PRO A 8 -4.94 21.33 17.45
CA PRO A 8 -4.43 20.18 16.69
C PRO A 8 -3.78 20.52 15.33
N GLU A 9 -3.71 21.81 14.98
CA GLU A 9 -3.09 22.31 13.76
C GLU A 9 -1.56 22.40 13.83
N SER A 10 -0.96 22.47 15.03
CA SER A 10 0.48 22.77 15.17
C SER A 10 1.38 21.75 14.48
N HIS A 11 1.04 20.47 14.53
CA HIS A 11 1.85 19.42 13.93
C HIS A 11 1.72 19.37 12.40
N LEU A 12 0.54 19.69 11.83
CA LEU A 12 0.33 19.71 10.39
C LEU A 12 0.83 20.99 9.73
N THR A 13 0.67 22.13 10.41
CA THR A 13 1.27 23.39 9.99
C THR A 13 2.79 23.27 10.02
N GLY A 14 3.34 22.69 11.09
CA GLY A 14 4.76 22.37 11.17
C GLY A 14 5.21 21.30 10.16
N LEU A 15 4.36 20.34 9.78
CA LEU A 15 4.67 19.40 8.69
C LEU A 15 4.67 20.15 7.35
N ARG A 16 3.65 20.97 7.04
CA ARG A 16 3.55 21.76 5.81
C ARG A 16 4.71 22.76 5.65
N GLU A 17 5.16 23.37 6.73
CA GLU A 17 6.34 24.24 6.73
C GLU A 17 7.63 23.46 6.54
N ARG A 18 7.80 22.32 7.24
CA ARG A 18 8.96 21.43 7.06
C ARG A 18 8.98 20.76 5.68
N HIS A 19 7.82 20.47 5.10
CA HIS A 19 7.68 19.85 3.78
C HIS A 19 7.90 20.81 2.61
N LYS A 20 8.08 22.11 2.87
CA LYS A 20 8.69 23.01 1.88
C LYS A 20 10.20 22.71 1.72
N ILE A 21 10.81 21.97 2.64
CA ILE A 21 12.26 21.79 2.78
C ILE A 21 12.62 20.36 3.24
N VAL A 22 12.24 19.29 2.53
CA VAL A 22 13.00 18.01 2.60
C VAL A 22 12.93 17.22 1.29
N ARG A 23 13.29 17.87 0.20
CA ARG A 23 14.12 17.24 -0.83
C ARG A 23 15.20 18.28 -1.08
N GLY A 24 16.48 17.89 -1.09
CA GLY A 24 17.58 18.82 -1.31
C GLY A 24 17.21 19.87 -2.36
N SER A 25 16.96 21.10 -1.93
CA SER A 25 16.71 22.27 -2.77
C SER A 25 15.61 22.18 -3.86
N LYS A 26 14.60 21.29 -3.80
CA LYS A 26 13.54 21.26 -4.82
C LYS A 26 12.16 20.94 -4.25
N VAL A 27 11.22 21.89 -4.35
CA VAL A 27 9.79 21.63 -4.11
C VAL A 27 9.33 20.67 -5.20
N GLU A 28 9.16 19.40 -4.85
CA GLU A 28 8.69 18.41 -5.81
C GLU A 28 7.16 18.43 -5.86
N TYR A 29 6.64 18.79 -7.02
CA TYR A 29 5.21 18.75 -7.29
C TYR A 29 4.75 17.29 -7.30
N PRO A 30 3.53 17.02 -6.82
CA PRO A 30 2.98 15.67 -6.86
C PRO A 30 2.84 15.19 -8.31
N LYS A 31 3.14 13.91 -8.53
CA LYS A 31 3.15 13.26 -9.83
C LYS A 31 2.00 12.28 -9.96
N VAL A 32 1.64 11.95 -11.21
CA VAL A 32 0.73 10.84 -11.47
C VAL A 32 1.37 9.56 -10.96
N GLY A 33 0.61 8.77 -10.20
CA GLY A 33 1.10 7.58 -9.53
C GLY A 33 1.34 7.75 -8.03
N ASP A 34 1.56 8.98 -7.55
CA ASP A 34 1.85 9.24 -6.14
C ASP A 34 0.63 8.92 -5.27
N VAL A 35 0.91 8.33 -4.11
CA VAL A 35 -0.10 8.11 -3.06
C VAL A 35 -0.03 9.27 -2.07
N VAL A 36 -1.18 9.90 -1.84
CA VAL A 36 -1.32 11.13 -1.06
C VAL A 36 -2.48 11.03 -0.08
N ILE A 37 -2.43 11.83 0.99
CA ILE A 37 -3.53 12.01 1.94
C ILE A 37 -4.43 13.12 1.42
N VAL A 38 -5.74 12.85 1.43
CA VAL A 38 -6.79 13.76 0.98
C VAL A 38 -7.49 14.39 2.19
N LYS A 39 -7.35 15.71 2.37
CA LYS A 39 -8.04 16.45 3.42
C LYS A 39 -9.53 16.57 3.11
N GLU A 40 -10.35 16.12 4.06
CA GLU A 40 -11.80 16.34 4.07
C GLU A 40 -12.12 17.35 5.20
N GLU A 41 -12.68 18.52 4.87
CA GLU A 41 -12.91 19.63 5.81
C GLU A 41 -13.88 19.27 6.94
N ASN A 42 -14.91 18.49 6.65
CA ASN A 42 -15.97 18.13 7.61
C ASN A 42 -15.66 16.87 8.42
N LYS A 43 -14.42 16.37 8.40
CA LYS A 43 -14.05 15.13 9.05
C LYS A 43 -12.80 15.25 9.91
N ASN A 44 -12.81 14.52 11.03
CA ASN A 44 -11.65 14.38 11.90
C ASN A 44 -10.45 13.90 11.10
N ARG A 45 -9.27 14.47 11.38
CA ARG A 45 -8.01 14.18 10.67
C ARG A 45 -7.70 12.68 10.55
N ASN A 46 -8.06 11.89 11.56
CA ASN A 46 -7.86 10.43 11.58
C ASN A 46 -8.70 9.67 10.55
N THR A 47 -9.60 10.34 9.84
CA THR A 47 -10.48 9.74 8.82
C THR A 47 -10.22 10.29 7.42
N TRP A 48 -9.17 11.10 7.25
CA TRP A 48 -8.72 11.54 5.94
C TRP A 48 -8.31 10.32 5.10
N LYS A 49 -8.78 10.30 3.87
CA LYS A 49 -8.61 9.15 2.97
C LYS A 49 -7.26 9.22 2.28
N LEU A 50 -6.75 8.05 1.91
CA LEU A 50 -5.66 7.94 0.95
C LEU A 50 -6.23 7.94 -0.48
N GLY A 51 -5.49 8.53 -1.40
CA GLY A 51 -5.79 8.51 -2.82
C GLY A 51 -4.51 8.40 -3.65
N LYS A 52 -4.61 7.74 -4.80
CA LYS A 52 -3.55 7.71 -5.82
C LYS A 52 -3.85 8.76 -6.87
N ILE A 53 -2.88 9.60 -7.21
CA ILE A 53 -3.05 10.60 -8.27
C ILE A 53 -3.13 9.88 -9.61
N VAL A 54 -4.24 10.08 -10.32
CA VAL A 54 -4.44 9.53 -11.67
C VAL A 54 -4.32 10.58 -12.75
N ARG A 55 -4.52 11.87 -12.42
CA ARG A 55 -4.38 12.98 -13.36
C ARG A 55 -4.06 14.28 -12.64
N LEU A 56 -3.24 15.13 -13.26
CA LEU A 56 -3.00 16.51 -12.83
C LEU A 56 -3.94 17.46 -13.58
N ILE A 57 -4.54 18.42 -12.87
CA ILE A 57 -5.41 19.44 -13.45
C ILE A 57 -4.60 20.74 -13.54
N THR A 58 -4.15 21.05 -14.75
CA THR A 58 -3.36 22.24 -15.08
C THR A 58 -4.22 23.36 -15.66
N GLY A 59 -3.91 24.60 -15.31
CA GLY A 59 -4.49 25.77 -15.95
C GLY A 59 -3.86 26.05 -17.32
N ARG A 60 -4.40 27.07 -18.02
CA ARG A 60 -3.85 27.54 -19.30
C ARG A 60 -2.41 28.04 -19.22
N ASP A 61 -1.99 28.47 -18.04
CA ASP A 61 -0.63 28.91 -17.71
C ASP A 61 0.33 27.74 -17.38
N GLY A 62 -0.12 26.48 -17.51
CA GLY A 62 0.65 25.29 -17.18
C GLY A 62 0.75 25.00 -15.68
N VAL A 63 0.13 25.81 -14.82
CA VAL A 63 0.22 25.63 -13.36
C VAL A 63 -0.81 24.61 -12.87
N VAL A 64 -0.34 23.58 -12.15
CA VAL A 64 -1.17 22.56 -11.50
C VAL A 64 -1.96 23.19 -10.35
N ARG A 65 -3.30 23.15 -10.43
CA ARG A 65 -4.20 23.70 -9.39
C ARG A 65 -4.98 22.63 -8.66
N GLY A 66 -5.13 21.46 -9.27
CA GLY A 66 -5.84 20.33 -8.68
C GLY A 66 -5.33 19.01 -9.20
N VAL A 67 -5.87 17.94 -8.65
CA VAL A 67 -5.57 16.56 -9.02
C VAL A 67 -6.85 15.75 -9.03
N GLU A 68 -6.93 14.79 -9.94
CA GLU A 68 -7.90 13.70 -9.88
C GLU A 68 -7.25 12.51 -9.18
N LEU A 69 -7.96 11.95 -8.22
CA LEU A 69 -7.50 10.91 -7.32
C LEU A 69 -8.38 9.68 -7.46
N GLN A 70 -7.76 8.51 -7.51
CA GLN A 70 -8.43 7.24 -7.30
C GLN A 70 -8.34 6.89 -5.82
N THR A 71 -9.49 6.78 -5.16
CA THR A 71 -9.63 6.28 -3.79
C THR A 71 -10.35 4.93 -3.80
N GLY A 72 -10.41 4.25 -2.65
CA GLY A 72 -11.19 3.02 -2.49
C GLY A 72 -12.69 3.21 -2.79
N ASN A 73 -13.19 4.45 -2.67
CA ASN A 73 -14.61 4.78 -2.90
C ASN A 73 -14.86 5.35 -4.31
N GLY A 74 -13.89 5.23 -5.23
CA GLY A 74 -13.98 5.79 -6.57
C GLY A 74 -13.09 7.02 -6.76
N ARG A 75 -13.42 7.80 -7.81
CA ARG A 75 -12.63 8.96 -8.20
C ARG A 75 -13.12 10.24 -7.57
N LEU A 76 -12.19 11.13 -7.24
CA LEU A 76 -12.50 12.45 -6.71
C LEU A 76 -11.49 13.49 -7.21
N GLU A 77 -11.95 14.70 -7.44
CA GLU A 77 -11.10 15.84 -7.78
C GLU A 77 -10.90 16.74 -6.56
N ARG A 78 -9.67 17.18 -6.34
CA ARG A 78 -9.32 18.05 -5.21
C ARG A 78 -8.33 19.14 -5.62
N PRO A 79 -8.48 20.35 -5.06
CA PRO A 79 -7.45 21.37 -5.12
C PRO A 79 -6.15 20.86 -4.51
N LEU A 80 -5.01 21.27 -5.09
CA LEU A 80 -3.68 20.87 -4.64
C LEU A 80 -3.44 21.21 -3.16
N GLN A 81 -4.08 22.27 -2.66
CA GLN A 81 -3.99 22.73 -1.27
C GLN A 81 -4.60 21.75 -0.25
N LEU A 82 -5.50 20.86 -0.69
CA LEU A 82 -6.14 19.84 0.16
C LEU A 82 -5.43 18.49 0.07
N ILE A 83 -4.29 18.43 -0.61
CA ILE A 83 -3.52 17.22 -0.83
C ILE A 83 -2.20 17.31 -0.07
N TYR A 84 -1.90 16.24 0.67
CA TYR A 84 -0.67 16.11 1.43
C TYR A 84 0.11 14.89 0.92
N PRO A 85 1.29 15.07 0.32
CA PRO A 85 2.12 13.96 -0.10
C PRO A 85 2.59 13.14 1.11
N LEU A 86 2.77 11.83 0.90
CA LEU A 86 3.41 10.96 1.88
C LEU A 86 4.94 11.06 1.71
N GLU A 87 5.69 11.09 2.83
CA GLU A 87 7.17 11.02 2.84
C GLU A 87 7.70 9.62 2.52
N LEU A 88 7.04 8.91 1.60
CA LEU A 88 7.37 7.53 1.24
C LEU A 88 7.92 7.54 -0.19
N HIS A 89 9.24 7.65 -0.32
CA HIS A 89 9.92 7.46 -1.59
C HIS A 89 10.42 6.03 -1.67
N CYS A 90 10.00 5.31 -2.70
CA CYS A 90 10.69 4.10 -3.11
C CYS A 90 11.55 4.54 -4.30
N ASP A 91 12.87 4.54 -4.15
CA ASP A 91 13.82 4.84 -5.24
C ASP A 91 13.86 3.74 -6.31
N GLN A 92 12.95 2.77 -6.21
CA GLN A 92 12.81 1.69 -7.15
C GLN A 92 12.00 2.22 -8.34
N GLU A 93 12.72 2.56 -9.41
CA GLU A 93 12.11 2.68 -10.73
C GLU A 93 11.20 1.46 -10.94
N ALA A 94 9.99 1.71 -11.43
CA ALA A 94 9.06 0.63 -11.74
C ALA A 94 9.72 -0.19 -12.85
N VAL A 95 10.49 -1.20 -12.45
CA VAL A 95 10.89 -2.26 -13.35
C VAL A 95 9.55 -2.81 -13.82
N GLU A 96 9.24 -2.61 -15.10
CA GLU A 96 8.28 -3.44 -15.82
C GLU A 96 8.82 -4.86 -15.71
N ARG A 97 8.63 -5.47 -14.54
CA ARG A 97 8.86 -6.88 -14.34
C ARG A 97 7.77 -7.46 -15.22
N GLU A 98 8.17 -8.01 -16.36
CA GLU A 98 7.34 -8.98 -17.07
C GLU A 98 6.88 -9.96 -16.00
N THR A 99 5.63 -9.82 -15.55
CA THR A 99 5.09 -10.76 -14.60
C THR A 99 4.99 -12.04 -15.39
N PRO A 100 5.72 -13.10 -15.01
CA PRO A 100 5.59 -14.38 -15.68
C PRO A 100 4.10 -14.71 -15.73
N PRO A 101 3.56 -15.14 -16.88
CA PRO A 101 2.16 -15.52 -16.96
C PRO A 101 1.88 -16.54 -15.85
N LEU A 102 0.76 -16.36 -15.15
CA LEU A 102 0.34 -17.29 -14.11
C LEU A 102 0.37 -18.71 -14.68
N ASN A 103 1.15 -19.60 -14.06
CA ASN A 103 1.23 -20.98 -14.52
C ASN A 103 -0.09 -21.69 -14.21
N THR A 104 -0.96 -21.79 -15.21
CA THR A 104 -2.26 -22.48 -15.11
C THR A 104 -2.14 -23.98 -14.88
N GLN A 105 -0.94 -24.55 -15.07
CA GLN A 105 -0.62 -25.96 -14.83
C GLN A 105 0.10 -26.18 -13.49
N ALA A 106 0.28 -25.13 -12.67
CA ALA A 106 0.88 -25.29 -11.35
C ALA A 106 0.01 -26.23 -10.50
N LYS A 107 0.64 -27.27 -9.92
CA LYS A 107 -0.04 -28.14 -8.97
C LYS A 107 -0.51 -27.31 -7.78
N GLU A 108 -1.73 -27.56 -7.32
CA GLU A 108 -2.24 -26.90 -6.11
C GLU A 108 -1.28 -27.11 -4.95
N PHE A 109 -0.86 -26.00 -4.34
CA PHE A 109 -0.05 -26.04 -3.13
C PHE A 109 -0.92 -26.53 -1.97
N ARG A 110 -0.98 -27.85 -1.77
CA ARG A 110 -1.64 -28.52 -0.63
C ARG A 110 -0.59 -29.08 0.32
N PRO A 111 0.05 -28.23 1.15
CA PRO A 111 1.05 -28.72 2.10
C PRO A 111 0.39 -29.69 3.07
N LYS A 112 0.90 -30.93 3.15
CA LYS A 112 0.50 -31.87 4.20
C LYS A 112 1.19 -31.48 5.50
N ARG A 113 0.48 -31.59 6.62
CA ARG A 113 1.10 -31.42 7.94
C ARG A 113 2.07 -32.58 8.18
N LYS A 114 3.23 -32.29 8.77
CA LYS A 114 4.27 -33.28 9.12
C LYS A 114 3.72 -34.48 9.91
N ALA A 115 2.70 -34.26 10.74
CA ALA A 115 2.02 -35.32 11.48
C ALA A 115 1.30 -36.33 10.55
N ALA A 116 0.67 -35.87 9.48
CA ALA A 116 -0.03 -36.73 8.52
C ALA A 116 0.96 -37.57 7.69
N GLU A 117 2.12 -37.00 7.33
CA GLU A 117 3.21 -37.74 6.66
C GLU A 117 3.77 -38.83 7.56
N ASN A 118 4.05 -38.49 8.83
CA ASN A 118 4.53 -39.45 9.82
C ASN A 118 3.52 -40.58 10.06
N ALA A 119 2.21 -40.27 10.13
CA ALA A 119 1.16 -41.26 10.30
C ALA A 119 1.08 -42.21 9.08
N ALA A 120 1.13 -41.66 7.85
CA ALA A 120 1.12 -42.47 6.63
C ALA A 120 2.34 -43.39 6.52
N ALA A 121 3.54 -42.89 6.85
CA ALA A 121 4.75 -43.69 6.87
C ALA A 121 4.65 -44.84 7.89
N LYS A 122 4.03 -44.58 9.05
CA LYS A 122 3.83 -45.59 10.07
C LYS A 122 2.82 -46.67 9.63
N ILE A 123 1.74 -46.27 8.96
CA ILE A 123 0.76 -47.21 8.39
C ILE A 123 1.42 -48.14 7.36
N ASN A 124 2.19 -47.58 6.42
CA ASN A 124 2.87 -48.39 5.39
C ASN A 124 3.90 -49.35 5.99
N LYS A 125 4.57 -48.94 7.08
CA LYS A 125 5.53 -49.81 7.78
C LYS A 125 4.85 -51.00 8.45
N VAL A 126 3.70 -50.78 9.10
CA VAL A 126 2.91 -51.85 9.72
C VAL A 126 2.42 -52.85 8.68
N LEU A 127 1.93 -52.38 7.54
CA LEU A 127 1.45 -53.25 6.46
C LEU A 127 2.57 -54.14 5.87
N ALA A 128 3.77 -53.60 5.71
CA ALA A 128 4.91 -54.37 5.21
C ALA A 128 5.37 -55.44 6.21
N GLU A 129 5.33 -55.13 7.50
CA GLU A 129 5.65 -56.08 8.57
C GLU A 129 4.57 -57.18 8.67
N GLU A 130 3.29 -56.86 8.46
CA GLU A 130 2.20 -57.83 8.41
C GLU A 130 2.31 -58.79 7.20
N GLU A 131 2.70 -58.31 6.02
CA GLU A 131 2.93 -59.15 4.83
C GLU A 131 4.11 -60.12 5.01
N GLU A 132 5.20 -59.72 5.67
CA GLU A 132 6.35 -60.60 5.96
C GLU A 132 6.01 -61.68 6.99
N THR A 133 5.12 -61.41 7.96
CA THR A 133 4.69 -62.40 8.95
C THR A 133 3.67 -63.43 8.43
N MET A 134 3.16 -63.25 7.21
CA MET A 134 2.16 -64.14 6.59
C MET A 134 2.78 -65.15 5.60
N ILE A 135 4.10 -65.08 5.39
CA ILE A 135 4.85 -65.92 4.42
C ILE A 135 5.59 -67.10 5.10
N ASP A 136 5.49 -67.24 6.44
CA ASP A 136 6.09 -68.34 7.22
C ASP A 136 5.04 -69.37 7.70
#